data_AF-A0A7I0EG08-F1
#
_entry.id   AF-A0A7I0EG08-F1
#
_cell.length_a   1.000
_cell.length_b   1.000
_cell.length_c   1.000
_cell.angle_alpha   90.00
_cell.angle_beta   90.00
_cell.angle_gamma   90.00
#
_symmetry.space_group_name_H-M   'P 1'
#
loop_
_entity.id
_entity.type
_entity.pdbx_description
1 polymer ?
#
loop_
_entity_poly.entity_id
_entity_poly.type
_entity_poly.pdbx_seq_one_letter_code
_entity_poly.pdbx_strand_id
1 'polypeptide(L)'
;MSYYTLGLSAQAIAGSGTDHPWDPGDLRRCIDYCSGRLTTEQLRTRMAGRSISWDRLLPEWDKLVALLQIEMDTATNGRAPRTYAEMRRVLDGGVKCATCDGSGRGDTCVKCNGTGHRCGGTCRAVDCHSGAALCSACRGNGYTVDA
;
A
#
# COMPACT_ATOMS: atom_id res chain seq x y z
N MET A 1 26.49 13.45 1.71
CA MET A 1 25.30 12.58 1.89
C MET A 1 24.91 12.07 0.51
N SER A 2 24.98 10.76 0.28
CA SER A 2 24.74 10.17 -1.03
C SER A 2 23.25 10.26 -1.39
N TYR A 3 22.92 10.98 -2.46
CA TYR A 3 21.55 11.20 -2.96
C TYR A 3 20.92 9.93 -3.59
N TYR A 4 21.64 8.82 -3.61
CA TYR A 4 21.25 7.56 -4.27
C TYR A 4 20.32 6.64 -3.46
N THR A 5 19.91 7.01 -2.25
CA THR A 5 19.17 6.10 -1.34
C THR A 5 17.72 6.55 -1.06
N LEU A 6 17.30 7.72 -1.56
CA LEU A 6 15.94 8.21 -1.39
C LEU A 6 15.06 7.65 -2.52
N GLY A 7 14.01 6.90 -2.17
CA GLY A 7 12.99 6.46 -3.14
C GLY A 7 12.25 7.66 -3.76
N LEU A 8 11.59 7.45 -4.91
CA LEU A 8 10.95 8.52 -5.70
C LEU A 8 9.99 9.40 -4.89
N SER A 9 9.20 8.80 -4.00
CA SER A 9 8.29 9.50 -3.10
C SER A 9 9.01 10.40 -2.08
N ALA A 10 10.11 9.95 -1.49
CA ALA A 10 10.93 10.77 -0.60
C ALA A 10 11.66 11.90 -1.36
N GLN A 11 12.07 11.63 -2.59
CA GLN A 11 12.62 12.67 -3.48
C GLN A 11 11.55 13.71 -3.85
N ALA A 12 10.30 13.30 -4.05
CA ALA A 12 9.20 14.23 -4.29
C ALA A 12 9.01 15.19 -3.11
N ILE A 13 9.09 14.69 -1.88
CA ILE A 13 9.09 15.54 -0.69
C ILE A 13 10.31 16.48 -0.71
N ALA A 14 11.51 16.00 -1.04
CA ALA A 14 12.71 16.84 -1.07
C ALA A 14 12.68 17.94 -2.15
N GLY A 15 12.24 17.60 -3.37
CA GLY A 15 12.41 18.41 -4.59
C GLY A 15 11.14 18.97 -5.20
N SER A 16 9.97 18.79 -4.58
CA SER A 16 8.65 19.23 -5.09
C SER A 16 8.10 18.39 -6.28
N GLY A 17 8.28 17.08 -6.24
CA GLY A 17 7.68 16.13 -7.19
C GLY A 17 6.24 15.74 -6.86
N THR A 18 5.62 14.91 -7.70
CA THR A 18 4.25 14.40 -7.51
C THR A 18 4.19 12.93 -7.07
N ASP A 19 5.33 12.24 -7.08
CA ASP A 19 5.42 10.85 -6.62
C ASP A 19 5.02 10.73 -5.16
N HIS A 20 4.29 9.66 -4.84
CA HIS A 20 3.72 9.39 -3.52
C HIS A 20 4.09 7.97 -3.10
N PRO A 21 4.01 7.63 -1.81
CA PRO A 21 4.33 6.28 -1.38
C PRO A 21 3.26 5.29 -1.85
N TRP A 22 3.68 4.28 -2.62
CA TRP A 22 2.80 3.24 -3.16
C TRP A 22 2.70 2.01 -2.26
N ASP A 23 3.73 1.78 -1.46
CA ASP A 23 3.85 0.63 -0.58
C ASP A 23 4.45 1.00 0.79
N PRO A 24 4.39 0.11 1.80
CA PRO A 24 4.95 0.38 3.11
C PRO A 24 6.44 0.70 3.13
N GLY A 25 7.22 0.21 2.17
CA GLY A 25 8.64 0.52 2.05
C GLY A 25 8.88 1.94 1.57
N ASP A 26 8.09 2.42 0.61
CA ASP A 26 8.06 3.82 0.20
C ASP A 26 7.60 4.72 1.34
N LEU A 27 6.54 4.34 2.04
CA LEU A 27 6.04 5.07 3.21
C LEU A 27 7.13 5.19 4.26
N ARG A 28 7.83 4.09 4.58
CA ARG A 28 8.95 4.11 5.51
C ARG A 28 10.06 5.06 5.08
N ARG A 29 10.46 5.03 3.80
CA ARG A 29 11.46 5.98 3.26
C ARG A 29 11.01 7.44 3.41
N CYS A 30 9.72 7.73 3.21
CA CYS A 30 9.17 9.06 3.43
C CYS A 30 9.21 9.47 4.91
N ILE A 31 8.88 8.56 5.83
CA ILE A 31 8.94 8.80 7.28
C ILE A 31 10.39 9.05 7.71
N ASP A 32 11.33 8.20 7.30
CA ASP A 32 12.75 8.34 7.62
C ASP A 32 13.32 9.66 7.08
N TYR A 33 12.86 10.09 5.90
CA TYR A 33 13.20 11.39 5.35
C TYR A 33 12.65 12.53 6.23
N CYS A 34 11.37 12.47 6.61
CA CYS A 34 10.73 13.50 7.44
C CYS A 34 11.28 13.53 8.87
N SER A 35 11.74 12.41 9.41
CA SER A 35 12.24 12.29 10.77
C SER A 35 13.37 13.29 11.05
N GLY A 36 13.15 14.18 12.02
CA GLY A 36 14.06 15.26 12.39
C GLY A 36 14.18 16.40 11.37
N ARG A 37 13.42 16.38 10.27
CA ARG A 37 13.45 17.41 9.20
C ARG A 37 12.13 18.15 9.02
N LEU A 38 11.01 17.43 9.09
CA LEU A 38 9.67 17.94 8.84
C LEU A 38 8.70 17.34 9.85
N THR A 39 7.84 18.18 10.42
CA THR A 39 6.66 17.71 11.16
C THR A 39 5.59 17.21 10.18
N THR A 40 4.64 16.39 10.65
CA THR A 40 3.50 15.98 9.81
C THR A 40 2.76 17.18 9.23
N GLU A 41 2.61 18.26 9.99
CA GLU A 41 1.91 19.46 9.52
C GLU A 41 2.68 20.18 8.39
N GLN A 42 4.00 20.24 8.49
CA GLN A 42 4.84 20.76 7.43
C GLN A 42 4.81 19.87 6.18
N LEU A 43 4.77 18.55 6.36
CA LEU A 43 4.58 17.60 5.26
C LEU A 43 3.23 17.81 4.57
N ARG A 44 2.13 17.94 5.33
CA ARG A 44 0.79 18.25 4.80
C ARG A 44 0.81 19.52 3.98
N THR A 45 1.33 20.61 4.54
CA THR A 45 1.44 21.90 3.85
C THR A 45 2.24 21.79 2.55
N ARG A 46 3.30 20.98 2.55
CA ARG A 46 4.22 20.84 1.41
C ARG A 46 3.66 19.99 0.27
N MET A 47 2.92 18.93 0.61
CA MET A 47 2.45 17.92 -0.35
C MET A 47 0.97 18.04 -0.71
N ALA A 48 0.18 18.82 0.03
CA ALA A 48 -1.21 19.09 -0.32
C ALA A 48 -1.32 19.73 -1.71
N GLY A 49 -2.29 19.27 -2.49
CA GLY A 49 -2.55 19.70 -3.87
C GLY A 49 -1.50 19.25 -4.89
N ARG A 50 -0.48 18.47 -4.50
CA ARG A 50 0.55 17.97 -5.44
C ARG A 50 0.03 16.82 -6.30
N SER A 51 -0.82 15.97 -5.75
CA SER A 51 -1.50 14.91 -6.49
C SER A 51 -2.71 14.42 -5.70
N ILE A 52 -3.68 13.84 -6.41
CA ILE A 52 -4.86 13.21 -5.80
C ILE A 52 -4.44 12.15 -4.77
N SER A 53 -3.36 11.40 -5.05
CA SER A 53 -2.84 10.41 -4.13
C SER A 53 -2.30 11.02 -2.84
N TRP A 54 -1.55 12.13 -2.93
CA TRP A 54 -1.11 12.85 -1.72
C TRP A 54 -2.29 13.40 -0.93
N ASP A 55 -3.27 14.00 -1.61
CA ASP A 55 -4.48 14.53 -0.97
C ASP A 55 -5.28 13.44 -0.25
N ARG A 56 -5.22 12.20 -0.74
CA ARG A 56 -5.80 11.03 -0.08
C ARG A 56 -4.97 10.55 1.11
N LEU A 57 -3.64 10.48 0.96
CA LEU A 57 -2.73 9.95 1.98
C LEU A 57 -2.56 10.88 3.19
N LEU A 58 -2.51 12.19 2.98
CA LEU A 58 -2.17 13.18 4.01
C LEU A 58 -3.14 13.22 5.22
N PRO A 59 -4.47 13.11 5.03
CA PRO A 59 -5.43 12.99 6.14
C PRO A 59 -5.21 11.73 6.99
N GLU A 60 -4.76 10.64 6.37
CA GLU A 60 -4.58 9.33 7.01
C GLU A 60 -3.13 9.08 7.43
N TRP A 61 -2.24 10.07 7.26
CA TRP A 61 -0.79 9.91 7.40
C TRP A 61 -0.39 9.38 8.78
N ASP A 62 -0.83 10.01 9.87
CA ASP A 62 -0.44 9.62 11.23
C ASP A 62 -0.91 8.20 11.58
N LYS A 63 -2.07 7.79 11.06
CA LYS A 63 -2.59 6.43 11.19
C LYS A 63 -1.74 5.43 10.43
N LEU A 64 -1.37 5.74 9.18
CA LEU A 64 -0.49 4.90 8.37
C LEU A 64 0.89 4.73 9.02
N VAL A 65 1.45 5.80 9.60
CA VAL A 65 2.70 5.78 10.35
C VAL A 65 2.58 4.86 11.57
N ALA A 66 1.53 5.01 12.38
CA ALA A 66 1.32 4.18 13.56
C ALA A 66 1.13 2.70 13.20
N LEU A 67 0.38 2.41 12.14
CA LEU A 67 0.15 1.04 11.67
C LEU A 67 1.44 0.39 11.18
N LEU A 68 2.24 1.14 10.41
CA LEU A 68 3.54 0.68 9.95
C LEU A 68 4.48 0.40 11.12
N GLN A 69 4.53 1.29 12.12
CA GLN A 69 5.36 1.11 13.30
C GLN A 69 4.99 -0.18 14.06
N ILE A 70 3.71 -0.40 14.32
CA ILE A 70 3.22 -1.63 14.96
C ILE A 70 3.67 -2.87 14.19
N GLU A 71 3.54 -2.88 12.86
CA GLU A 71 3.94 -4.02 12.05
C GLU A 71 5.46 -4.20 12.01
N MET A 72 6.25 -3.13 11.98
CA MET A 72 7.72 -3.24 12.04
C MET A 72 8.21 -3.73 13.40
N ASP A 73 7.52 -3.39 14.49
CA ASP A 73 7.88 -3.85 15.83
C ASP A 73 7.46 -5.29 16.11
N THR A 74 6.42 -5.78 15.44
CA THR A 74 5.81 -7.10 15.71
C THR A 74 6.11 -8.17 14.65
N ALA A 75 6.45 -7.79 13.42
CA ALA A 75 6.67 -8.74 12.33
C ALA A 75 8.13 -9.21 12.26
N THR A 76 8.33 -10.53 12.26
CA THR A 76 9.66 -11.15 12.13
C THR A 76 10.21 -11.15 10.71
N ASN A 77 9.37 -10.89 9.70
CA ASN A 77 9.72 -10.94 8.28
C ASN A 77 9.86 -9.56 7.63
N GLY A 78 9.75 -8.47 8.41
CA GLY A 78 9.83 -7.10 7.92
C GLY A 78 8.72 -6.71 6.94
N ARG A 79 7.60 -7.44 6.91
CA ARG A 79 6.44 -7.13 6.06
C ARG A 79 5.39 -6.35 6.84
N ALA A 80 4.71 -5.45 6.14
CA ALA A 80 3.63 -4.64 6.68
C ALA A 80 2.33 -4.84 5.87
N PRO A 81 1.73 -6.05 5.89
CA PRO A 81 0.56 -6.38 5.07
C PRO A 81 -0.67 -5.53 5.39
N ARG A 82 -0.89 -5.17 6.66
CA ARG A 82 -2.03 -4.33 7.05
C ARG A 82 -1.81 -2.89 6.60
N THR A 83 -0.60 -2.38 6.73
CA THR A 83 -0.22 -1.05 6.20
C THR A 83 -0.41 -1.01 4.70
N TYR A 84 0.02 -2.05 3.97
CA TYR A 84 -0.19 -2.14 2.54
C TYR A 84 -1.68 -2.09 2.19
N ALA A 85 -2.50 -2.90 2.85
CA ALA A 85 -3.95 -2.90 2.64
C ALA A 85 -4.57 -1.52 2.92
N GLU A 86 -4.20 -0.88 4.02
CA GLU A 86 -4.73 0.45 4.36
C GLU A 86 -4.26 1.53 3.38
N MET A 87 -3.00 1.51 2.94
CA MET A 87 -2.53 2.39 1.88
C MET A 87 -3.33 2.19 0.60
N ARG A 88 -3.60 0.95 0.20
CA ARG A 88 -4.44 0.64 -0.96
C ARG A 88 -5.85 1.19 -0.80
N ARG A 89 -6.48 1.03 0.37
CA ARG A 89 -7.79 1.62 0.67
C ARG A 89 -7.81 3.12 0.39
N VAL A 90 -6.84 3.82 0.98
CA VAL A 90 -6.74 5.27 0.92
C VAL A 90 -6.45 5.73 -0.50
N LEU A 91 -5.48 5.10 -1.16
CA LEU A 91 -5.09 5.44 -2.53
C LEU A 91 -6.18 5.15 -3.55
N ASP A 92 -6.92 4.06 -3.39
CA ASP A 92 -8.02 3.72 -4.29
C ASP A 92 -9.27 4.57 -3.99
N GLY A 93 -9.34 5.24 -2.84
CA GLY A 93 -10.49 6.07 -2.44
C GLY A 93 -11.72 5.25 -2.08
N GLY A 94 -11.51 4.01 -1.62
CA GLY A 94 -12.57 3.00 -1.53
C GLY A 94 -12.94 2.55 -0.12
N VAL A 95 -14.11 1.91 -0.03
CA VAL A 95 -14.57 1.13 1.12
C VAL A 95 -14.03 -0.29 1.03
N LYS A 96 -13.76 -0.90 2.18
CA LYS A 96 -13.34 -2.30 2.27
C LYS A 96 -14.40 -3.17 1.59
N CYS A 97 -13.97 -3.96 0.61
CA CYS A 97 -14.88 -4.83 -0.13
C CYS A 97 -15.52 -5.84 0.83
N ALA A 98 -16.84 -5.74 1.01
CA ALA A 98 -17.59 -6.61 1.90
C ALA A 98 -17.53 -8.08 1.47
N THR A 99 -17.48 -8.35 0.16
CA THR A 99 -17.48 -9.71 -0.41
C THR A 99 -16.24 -10.51 -0.04
N CYS A 100 -15.06 -9.87 -0.01
CA CYS A 100 -13.81 -10.56 0.31
C CYS A 100 -13.19 -10.11 1.64
N ASP A 101 -13.93 -9.33 2.42
CA ASP A 101 -13.45 -8.65 3.64
C ASP A 101 -12.05 -8.05 3.46
N GLY A 102 -11.83 -7.27 2.40
CA GLY A 102 -10.54 -6.60 2.17
C GLY A 102 -9.41 -7.47 1.64
N SER A 103 -9.57 -8.79 1.56
CA SER A 103 -8.49 -9.69 1.14
C SER A 103 -8.17 -9.64 -0.37
N GLY A 104 -9.11 -9.15 -1.18
CA GLY A 104 -9.04 -9.24 -2.64
C GLY A 104 -9.22 -10.65 -3.20
N ARG A 105 -9.38 -11.67 -2.34
CA ARG A 105 -9.49 -13.08 -2.73
C ARG A 105 -10.96 -13.47 -2.92
N GLY A 106 -11.23 -14.20 -3.99
CA GLY A 106 -12.49 -14.90 -4.25
C GLY A 106 -12.36 -16.39 -3.90
N ASP A 107 -13.06 -17.22 -4.67
CA ASP A 107 -13.06 -18.68 -4.48
C ASP A 107 -11.70 -19.31 -4.74
N THR A 108 -11.54 -20.59 -4.39
CA THR A 108 -10.34 -21.37 -4.69
C THR A 108 -9.99 -21.33 -6.18
N CYS A 109 -8.74 -21.03 -6.52
CA CYS A 109 -8.28 -21.01 -7.91
C CYS A 109 -8.31 -22.43 -8.50
N VAL A 110 -9.11 -22.64 -9.55
CA VAL A 110 -9.27 -23.94 -10.22
C VAL A 110 -8.01 -24.46 -10.90
N LYS A 111 -7.04 -23.58 -11.21
CA LYS A 111 -5.80 -23.98 -11.90
C LYS A 111 -4.73 -24.53 -10.96
N CYS A 112 -4.71 -24.06 -9.72
CA CYS A 112 -3.76 -24.54 -8.69
C CYS A 112 -4.44 -25.20 -7.49
N ASN A 113 -5.77 -25.34 -7.50
CA ASN A 113 -6.57 -25.94 -6.44
C ASN A 113 -6.25 -25.37 -5.05
N GLY A 114 -6.14 -24.04 -4.94
CA GLY A 114 -5.90 -23.39 -3.64
C GLY A 114 -4.44 -23.25 -3.24
N THR A 115 -3.53 -24.00 -3.86
CA THR A 115 -2.13 -24.08 -3.42
C THR A 115 -1.32 -22.83 -3.74
N GLY A 116 -1.76 -22.01 -4.69
CA GLY A 116 -0.97 -20.87 -5.21
C GLY A 116 0.23 -21.28 -6.06
N HIS A 117 0.45 -22.58 -6.26
CA HIS A 117 1.60 -23.13 -6.97
C HIS A 117 1.19 -24.15 -8.04
N ARG A 118 2.00 -24.33 -9.06
CA ARG A 118 1.91 -25.42 -10.06
C ARG A 118 3.31 -25.98 -10.30
N CYS A 119 3.42 -27.14 -10.96
CA CYS A 119 4.70 -27.75 -11.28
C CYS A 119 5.62 -26.73 -11.97
N GLY A 120 6.70 -26.31 -11.29
CA GLY A 120 7.65 -25.32 -11.80
C GLY A 120 7.47 -23.87 -11.32
N GLY A 121 6.56 -23.56 -10.38
CA GLY A 121 6.55 -22.25 -9.71
C GLY A 121 5.19 -21.77 -9.20
N THR A 122 5.05 -20.44 -9.07
CA THR A 122 3.80 -19.79 -8.70
C THR A 122 2.73 -19.96 -9.80
N CYS A 123 1.46 -20.04 -9.39
CA CYS A 123 0.35 -20.11 -10.31
C CYS A 123 0.27 -18.80 -11.12
N ARG A 124 0.25 -18.93 -12.46
CA ARG A 124 0.19 -17.80 -13.40
C ARG A 124 -1.16 -17.63 -14.09
N ALA A 125 -2.22 -18.21 -13.51
CA ALA A 125 -3.55 -17.95 -14.05
C ALA A 125 -3.87 -16.46 -13.89
N VAL A 126 -4.44 -15.85 -14.94
CA VAL A 126 -4.72 -14.40 -15.03
C VAL A 126 -5.55 -13.89 -13.84
N ASP A 127 -6.38 -14.76 -13.28
CA ASP A 127 -7.28 -14.52 -12.19
C ASP A 127 -6.81 -15.12 -10.86
N CYS A 128 -5.58 -15.63 -10.75
CA CYS A 128 -5.09 -16.21 -9.50
C CYS A 128 -4.35 -15.20 -8.63
N HIS A 129 -4.87 -14.98 -7.43
CA HIS A 129 -4.22 -14.28 -6.32
C HIS A 129 -3.88 -15.27 -5.20
N SER A 130 -2.63 -15.75 -5.20
CA SER A 130 -2.07 -16.61 -4.15
C SER A 130 -2.97 -17.82 -3.83
N GLY A 131 -3.44 -18.52 -4.86
CA GLY A 131 -4.26 -19.72 -4.70
C GLY A 131 -5.76 -19.50 -4.71
N ALA A 132 -6.23 -18.25 -4.69
CA ALA A 132 -7.65 -17.91 -4.88
C ALA A 132 -7.86 -17.24 -6.25
N ALA A 133 -9.06 -17.31 -6.79
CA ALA A 133 -9.53 -16.40 -7.83
C ALA A 133 -9.51 -14.96 -7.29
N LEU A 134 -9.49 -13.95 -8.17
CA LEU A 134 -9.72 -12.57 -7.77
C LEU A 134 -11.16 -12.41 -7.27
N CYS A 135 -11.35 -11.63 -6.21
CA CYS A 135 -12.69 -11.30 -5.74
C CYS A 135 -13.49 -10.66 -6.87
N SER A 136 -14.70 -11.15 -7.12
CA SER A 136 -15.57 -10.67 -8.21
C SER A 136 -15.99 -9.20 -8.05
N ALA A 137 -16.15 -8.73 -6.81
CA ALA A 137 -16.61 -7.37 -6.52
C ALA A 137 -15.50 -6.31 -6.64
N CYS A 138 -14.31 -6.58 -6.09
CA CYS A 138 -13.20 -5.62 -6.09
C CYS A 138 -12.07 -5.96 -7.08
N ARG A 139 -12.22 -7.04 -7.87
CA ARG A 139 -11.25 -7.52 -8.87
C ARG A 139 -9.83 -7.70 -8.34
N GLY A 140 -9.70 -8.15 -7.10
CA GLY A 140 -8.39 -8.34 -6.46
C GLY A 140 -7.89 -7.18 -5.61
N ASN A 141 -8.53 -6.00 -5.68
CA ASN A 141 -8.02 -4.82 -4.99
C ASN A 141 -8.28 -4.84 -3.48
N GLY A 142 -9.24 -5.64 -3.01
CA GLY A 142 -9.69 -5.63 -1.61
C GLY A 142 -10.60 -4.44 -1.28
N TYR A 143 -10.65 -3.42 -2.12
CA TYR A 143 -11.43 -2.20 -1.93
C TYR A 143 -12.29 -1.90 -3.14
N THR A 144 -13.47 -1.36 -2.89
CA THR A 144 -14.38 -0.85 -3.91
C THR A 144 -14.46 0.66 -3.74
N VAL A 145 -14.32 1.42 -4.81
CA VAL A 145 -14.77 2.81 -4.79
C VAL A 145 -16.28 2.78 -4.68
N ASP A 146 -16.85 3.43 -3.67
CA ASP A 146 -18.29 3.68 -3.68
C ASP A 146 -18.59 4.45 -4.98
N ALA A 147 -19.58 3.96 -5.73
CA ALA A 147 -20.00 4.53 -7.00
C ALA A 147 -20.62 5.92 -6.82
#